data_AF-D6AHD3-F1
#
_entry.id   AF-D6AHD3-F1
#
_cell.length_a   1.000
_cell.length_b   1.000
_cell.length_c   1.000
_cell.angle_alpha   90.00
_cell.angle_beta   90.00
_cell.angle_gamma   90.00
#
_symmetry.space_group_name_H-M   'P 1'
#
loop_
_entity.id
_entity.type
_entity.pdbx_description
1 polymer ?
#
loop_
_entity_poly.entity_id
_entity_poly.type
_entity_poly.pdbx_seq_one_letter_code
_entity_poly.pdbx_strand_id
1 'polypeptide(L)' 'MNNCVETARLRDALLAVRDSKDVDRGPLRFSAAAWTAFLDGLGPDGARPRHVS' A
#
# COMPACT_ATOMS: atom_id res chain seq x y z
N MET A 1 13.54 -13.47 5.62
CA MET A 1 13.05 -12.60 4.53
C MET A 1 11.88 -11.78 5.05
N ASN A 2 11.94 -10.45 4.98
CA ASN A 2 10.77 -9.59 5.23
C ASN A 2 10.47 -8.76 3.98
N ASN A 3 9.20 -8.74 3.57
CA ASN A 3 8.74 -7.93 2.44
C ASN A 3 8.16 -6.62 3.00
N CYS A 4 9.04 -5.79 3.56
CA CYS A 4 8.64 -4.54 4.19
C CYS A 4 8.31 -3.48 3.12
N VAL A 5 7.13 -2.88 3.25
CA VAL A 5 6.71 -1.72 2.45
C VAL A 5 6.34 -0.58 3.37
N GLU A 6 6.53 0.65 2.90
CA GLU A 6 6.10 1.86 3.59
C GLU A 6 5.19 2.70 2.69
N THR A 7 4.32 3.50 3.31
CA THR A 7 3.31 4.29 2.60
C THR A 7 3.33 5.74 3.02
N ALA A 8 3.03 6.63 2.07
CA ALA A 8 2.90 8.05 2.32
C ALA A 8 1.67 8.61 1.60
N ARG A 9 0.87 9.41 2.31
CA ARG A 9 -0.18 10.22 1.69
C ARG A 9 0.48 11.42 1.01
N LEU A 10 0.21 11.56 -0.28
CA LEU A 10 0.65 12.68 -1.10
C LEU A 10 -0.47 13.73 -1.18
N ARG A 11 -0.19 14.85 -1.86
CA ARG A 11 -1.24 15.81 -2.24
C ARG A 11 -2.27 15.15 -3.18
N ASP A 12 -3.45 15.74 -3.27
CA ASP A 12 -4.53 15.27 -4.16
C ASP A 12 -5.01 13.83 -3.89
N ALA A 13 -4.98 13.42 -2.61
CA ALA A 13 -5.40 12.10 -2.15
C ALA A 13 -4.67 10.93 -2.85
N LEU A 14 -3.48 11.18 -3.36
CA LEU A 14 -2.61 10.14 -3.91
C LEU A 14 -1.96 9.35 -2.77
N LEU A 15 -1.81 8.03 -2.96
CA LEU A 15 -1.03 7.16 -2.08
C LEU A 15 0.25 6.73 -2.78
N ALA A 16 1.39 6.94 -2.13
CA ALA A 16 2.66 6.34 -2.52
C ALA A 16 2.92 5.08 -1.70
N VAL A 17 3.34 4.00 -2.36
CA VAL A 17 3.82 2.76 -1.75
C VAL A 17 5.22 2.48 -2.31
N ARG A 18 6.22 2.25 -1.45
CA ARG A 18 7.56 1.83 -1.90
C ARG A 18 8.08 0.66 -1.08
N ASP A 19 9.08 -0.02 -1.65
CA ASP A 19 9.89 -1.00 -0.95
C ASP A 19 10.79 -0.27 0.06
N SER A 20 10.68 -0.62 1.34
CA SER A 20 11.51 -0.02 2.39
C SER A 20 12.98 -0.43 2.29
N LYS A 21 13.29 -1.48 1.51
CA LYS A 21 14.64 -2.03 1.35
C LYS A 21 15.36 -1.51 0.11
N ASP A 22 14.62 -0.95 -0.85
CA ASP A 22 15.16 -0.39 -2.08
C ASP A 22 14.59 1.03 -2.29
N VAL A 23 15.17 1.99 -1.55
CA VAL A 23 14.70 3.38 -1.54
C VAL A 23 15.08 4.16 -2.80
N ASP A 24 16.03 3.65 -3.58
CA ASP A 24 16.42 4.23 -4.87
C ASP A 24 15.36 3.93 -5.94
N ARG A 25 14.58 2.85 -5.76
CA ARG A 25 13.42 2.56 -6.59
C ARG A 25 12.28 3.54 -6.28
N GLY A 26 11.77 4.19 -7.32
CA GLY A 26 10.64 5.11 -7.20
C GLY A 26 9.36 4.44 -6.65
N PRO A 27 8.52 5.17 -5.90
CA PRO A 27 7.28 4.64 -5.34
C PRO A 27 6.23 4.37 -6.43
N LEU A 28 5.42 3.34 -6.22
CA LEU A 28 4.15 3.18 -6.93
C LEU A 28 3.15 4.23 -6.43
N ARG A 29 2.44 4.89 -7.33
CA ARG A 29 1.48 5.95 -6.99
C ARG A 29 0.07 5.52 -7.40
N PHE A 30 -0.86 5.66 -6.47
CA PHE A 30 -2.27 5.31 -6.67
C PHE A 30 -3.13 6.56 -6.47
N SER A 31 -4.15 6.73 -7.33
CA SER A 31 -5.27 7.61 -7.01
C SER A 31 -6.09 7.04 -5.85
N ALA A 32 -6.84 7.90 -5.16
CA ALA A 32 -7.77 7.45 -4.13
C ALA A 32 -8.71 6.36 -4.66
N ALA A 33 -9.27 6.55 -5.86
CA ALA A 33 -10.16 5.57 -6.48
C ALA A 33 -9.46 4.23 -6.78
N ALA A 34 -8.23 4.26 -7.29
CA ALA A 34 -7.48 3.04 -7.56
C ALA A 34 -7.12 2.28 -6.28
N TRP A 35 -6.77 3.01 -5.21
CA TRP A 35 -6.48 2.40 -3.92
C TRP A 35 -7.73 1.76 -3.28
N THR A 36 -8.88 2.44 -3.35
CA THR A 36 -10.16 1.87 -2.89
C THR A 36 -10.51 0.60 -3.67
N ALA A 37 -10.44 0.64 -5.00
CA ALA A 37 -10.71 -0.53 -5.84
C ALA A 37 -9.77 -1.71 -5.54
N PHE A 38 -8.50 -1.42 -5.25
CA PHE A 38 -7.54 -2.44 -4.80
C PHE A 38 -8.02 -3.11 -3.50
N LEU A 39 -8.39 -2.32 -2.48
CA LEU A 39 -8.87 -2.85 -1.20
C LEU A 39 -10.17 -3.65 -1.35
N ASP A 40 -11.11 -3.19 -2.18
CA ASP A 40 -12.36 -3.89 -2.46
C ASP A 40 -12.10 -5.26 -3.13
N GLY A 41 -11.10 -5.33 -4.01
CA GLY A 41 -10.69 -6.57 -4.67
C GLY A 41 -10.02 -7.60 -3.75
N LEU A 42 -9.53 -7.19 -2.57
CA LEU A 42 -8.93 -8.10 -1.60
C LEU A 42 -9.95 -8.94 -0.83
N GLY A 43 -11.23 -8.55 -0.85
CA GLY A 43 -12.30 -9.25 -0.15
C GLY A 43 -12.16 -9.22 1.40
N PRO A 44 -13.05 -9.95 2.11
CA PRO A 44 -13.15 -9.87 3.58
C PRO A 44 -11.89 -10.34 4.32
N ASP A 45 -11.06 -11.19 3.71
CA ASP A 45 -9.85 -11.73 4.34
C ASP A 45 -8.61 -10.84 4.15
N GLY A 46 -8.59 -10.00 3.12
CA GLY A 46 -7.47 -9.10 2.87
C GLY A 46 -7.58 -7.74 3.58
N ALA A 47 -8.78 -7.33 4.00
CA ALA A 47 -9.00 -6.13 4.79
C ALA A 47 -8.85 -6.35 6.31
N ARG A 48 -8.80 -7.60 6.77
CA ARG A 48 -8.66 -7.91 8.21
C ARG A 48 -7.20 -7.71 8.67
N PRO A 49 -6.96 -6.98 9.77
CA PRO A 49 -5.66 -6.98 10.42
C PRO A 49 -5.29 -8.41 10.79
N ARG A 50 -4.23 -8.94 10.18
CA ARG A 50 -3.69 -10.24 10.57
C ARG A 50 -3.10 -10.06 11.96
N HIS A 51 -3.64 -10.77 12.96
CA HIS A 51 -3.01 -10.85 14.28
C HIS A 51 -1.60 -11.42 14.08
N VAL A 52 -0.57 -10.60 14.32
CA VAL A 52 0.79 -11.09 14.47
C VAL A 52 0.89 -11.56 15.92
N SER A 53 1.06 -12.87 16.12
CA SER A 53 1.46 -13.44 17.41
C SER A 53 2.94 -13.20 17.66
#